data_AF-A0A820KE35-F1
#
_entry.id   AF-A0A820KE35-F1
#
_cell.length_a   1.000
_cell.length_b   1.000
_cell.length_c   1.000
_cell.angle_alpha   90.00
_cell.angle_beta   90.00
_cell.angle_gamma   90.00
#
_symmetry.space_group_name_H-M   'P 1'
#
loop_
_entity.id
_entity.type
_entity.pdbx_description
1 polymer ?
#
loop_
_entity_poly.entity_id
_entity_poly.type
_entity_poly.pdbx_seq_one_letter_code
_entity_poly.pdbx_strand_id
1 'polypeptide(L)'
;SSYIITQALKACTQIGDLRRGSTIHHLIPSRIKDNSYILTSLIHLYMQCGDVTRAQLLFDSTSKKILQMYGAMMKAIDLFNEIKNPDEVSIIILFNACAQLGTNEALNLTKKVS
;
A
#
# COMPACT_ATOMS: atom_id res chain seq x y z
N SER A 1 2.62 -15.81 7.65
CA SER A 1 2.49 -15.33 6.26
C SER A 1 1.29 -14.40 6.16
N SER A 2 1.33 -13.34 5.34
CA SER A 2 0.22 -12.38 5.16
C SER A 2 -1.08 -13.07 4.77
N TYR A 3 -1.00 -14.12 3.95
CA TYR A 3 -2.14 -14.95 3.56
C TYR A 3 -2.89 -15.57 4.77
N ILE A 4 -2.16 -16.15 5.73
CA ILE A 4 -2.80 -16.76 6.91
C ILE A 4 -3.52 -15.70 7.76
N ILE A 5 -2.94 -14.51 7.86
CA ILE A 5 -3.53 -13.38 8.59
C ILE A 5 -4.82 -12.93 7.90
N THR A 6 -4.81 -12.76 6.57
CA THR A 6 -6.02 -12.35 5.83
C THR A 6 -7.13 -13.40 5.92
N GLN A 7 -6.79 -14.69 5.86
CA GLN A 7 -7.77 -15.76 6.05
C GLN A 7 -8.35 -15.78 7.46
N ALA A 8 -7.52 -15.58 8.49
CA ALA A 8 -7.99 -15.53 9.88
C ALA A 8 -8.89 -14.30 10.13
N LEU A 9 -8.53 -13.14 9.60
CA LEU A 9 -9.35 -11.93 9.65
C LEU A 9 -10.70 -12.15 8.96
N LYS A 10 -10.70 -12.74 7.75
CA LYS A 10 -11.92 -13.08 7.00
C LYS A 10 -12.83 -14.01 7.80
N ALA A 11 -12.28 -15.04 8.44
CA ALA A 11 -13.06 -15.93 9.30
C ALA A 11 -13.69 -15.16 10.47
N CYS A 12 -12.94 -14.27 11.12
CA CYS A 12 -13.48 -13.42 12.19
C CYS A 12 -14.61 -12.49 11.70
N THR A 13 -14.47 -11.93 10.49
CA THR A 13 -15.53 -11.12 9.87
C THR A 13 -16.79 -11.94 9.63
N GLN A 14 -16.67 -13.13 9.06
CA GLN A 14 -17.81 -14.00 8.73
C GLN A 14 -18.64 -14.40 9.96
N ILE A 15 -17.99 -14.58 11.11
CA ILE A 15 -18.66 -14.92 12.38
C ILE A 15 -18.99 -13.70 13.24
N GLY A 16 -18.66 -12.48 12.78
CA GLY A 16 -18.87 -11.24 13.53
C GLY A 16 -18.02 -11.09 14.81
N ASP A 17 -16.92 -11.83 14.96
CA ASP A 17 -16.09 -11.83 16.17
C ASP A 17 -15.03 -10.71 16.12
N LEU A 18 -15.50 -9.48 16.38
CA LEU A 18 -14.66 -8.29 16.42
C LEU A 18 -13.50 -8.41 17.40
N ARG A 19 -13.74 -9.07 18.54
CA ARG A 19 -12.74 -9.21 19.60
C ARG A 19 -11.55 -10.01 19.10
N ARG A 20 -11.77 -11.19 18.52
CA ARG A 20 -10.68 -12.00 17.95
C ARG A 20 -9.98 -11.31 16.79
N GLY A 21 -10.75 -10.70 15.89
CA GLY A 21 -10.17 -9.94 14.78
C GLY A 21 -9.29 -8.77 15.24
N SER A 22 -9.70 -8.09 16.32
CA SER A 22 -8.90 -7.02 16.92
C SER A 22 -7.64 -7.55 17.60
N THR A 23 -7.69 -8.70 18.29
CA THR A 23 -6.49 -9.36 18.80
C THR A 23 -5.51 -9.68 17.68
N ILE A 24 -5.99 -10.23 16.56
CA ILE A 24 -5.15 -10.47 15.37
C ILE A 24 -4.51 -9.16 14.91
N HIS A 25 -5.29 -8.07 14.79
CA HIS A 25 -4.76 -6.76 14.39
C HIS A 25 -3.55 -6.33 15.24
N HIS A 26 -3.66 -6.42 16.57
CA HIS A 26 -2.58 -6.03 17.48
C HIS A 26 -1.35 -6.94 17.43
N LEU A 27 -1.51 -8.19 16.97
CA LEU A 27 -0.42 -9.16 16.83
C LEU A 27 0.29 -9.08 15.47
N ILE A 28 -0.19 -8.25 14.54
CA ILE A 28 0.44 -8.11 13.22
C ILE A 28 1.83 -7.45 13.40
N PRO A 29 2.92 -8.11 12.94
CA PRO A 29 4.26 -7.54 13.02
C PRO A 29 4.38 -6.26 12.19
N SER A 30 5.11 -5.27 12.71
CA SER A 30 5.33 -3.97 12.05
C SER A 30 5.80 -4.10 10.60
N ARG A 31 6.66 -5.09 10.31
CA ARG A 31 7.19 -5.36 8.96
C ARG A 31 6.14 -5.69 7.89
N ILE A 32 4.92 -6.09 8.27
CA ILE A 32 3.84 -6.41 7.34
C ILE A 32 2.56 -5.62 7.63
N LYS A 33 2.61 -4.65 8.55
CA LYS A 33 1.45 -3.85 8.94
C LYS A 33 0.89 -3.02 7.77
N ASP A 34 1.76 -2.62 6.86
CA ASP A 34 1.43 -1.85 5.65
C ASP A 34 1.09 -2.72 4.44
N ASN A 35 0.98 -4.05 4.60
CA ASN A 35 0.62 -4.93 3.49
C ASN A 35 -0.84 -4.65 3.06
N SER A 36 -1.05 -4.33 1.77
CA SER A 36 -2.35 -3.92 1.23
C SER A 36 -3.46 -4.96 1.45
N TYR A 37 -3.15 -6.25 1.36
CA TYR A 37 -4.13 -7.33 1.59
C TYR A 37 -4.55 -7.40 3.06
N ILE A 38 -3.60 -7.21 3.97
CA ILE A 38 -3.86 -7.16 5.43
C ILE A 38 -4.71 -5.93 5.76
N LEU A 39 -4.32 -4.74 5.29
CA LEU A 39 -5.07 -3.50 5.52
C LEU A 39 -6.50 -3.60 5.00
N THR A 40 -6.68 -4.10 3.77
CA THR A 40 -8.01 -4.31 3.17
C THR A 40 -8.85 -5.27 4.02
N SER A 41 -8.25 -6.36 4.50
CA SER A 41 -8.95 -7.34 5.35
C SER A 41 -9.32 -6.78 6.72
N LEU A 42 -8.48 -5.92 7.31
CA LEU A 42 -8.77 -5.21 8.56
C LEU A 42 -9.89 -4.19 8.39
N ILE A 43 -9.85 -3.39 7.32
CA ILE A 43 -10.93 -2.43 7.00
C ILE A 43 -12.25 -3.18 6.87
N HIS A 44 -12.27 -4.29 6.13
CA HIS A 44 -13.45 -5.12 5.96
C HIS A 44 -13.96 -5.69 7.29
N LEU A 45 -13.06 -6.22 8.14
CA LEU A 45 -13.40 -6.71 9.48
C LEU A 45 -14.06 -5.62 10.33
N TYR A 46 -13.41 -4.47 10.49
CA TYR A 46 -13.91 -3.41 11.36
C TYR A 46 -15.24 -2.84 10.84
N MET A 47 -15.37 -2.68 9.51
CA MET A 47 -16.60 -2.21 8.88
C MET A 47 -17.77 -3.20 9.08
N GLN A 48 -17.58 -4.48 8.81
CA GLN A 48 -18.64 -5.49 8.92
C GLN A 48 -19.02 -5.81 10.36
N CYS A 49 -18.08 -5.69 11.30
CA CYS A 49 -18.35 -5.89 12.72
C CYS A 49 -18.81 -4.61 13.45
N GLY A 50 -19.07 -3.52 12.72
CA GLY A 50 -19.72 -2.30 13.25
C GLY A 50 -18.78 -1.25 13.86
N ASP A 51 -17.46 -1.43 13.81
CA ASP A 51 -16.50 -0.41 14.24
C ASP A 51 -16.03 0.44 13.06
N VAL A 52 -16.96 1.27 12.57
CA VAL A 52 -16.74 2.12 11.39
C VAL A 52 -15.61 3.13 11.63
N THR A 53 -15.44 3.60 12.87
CA THR A 53 -14.37 4.53 13.23
C THR A 53 -12.98 3.93 12.98
N ARG A 54 -12.72 2.69 13.44
CA ARG A 54 -11.44 2.04 13.17
C ARG A 54 -11.24 1.70 11.70
N ALA A 55 -12.31 1.33 11.00
CA ALA A 55 -12.25 1.11 9.55
C ALA A 55 -11.84 2.40 8.81
N GLN A 56 -12.45 3.54 9.16
CA GLN A 56 -12.14 4.85 8.57
C GLN A 56 -10.69 5.27 8.85
N LEU A 57 -10.20 5.13 10.08
CA LEU A 57 -8.81 5.46 10.41
C LEU A 57 -7.79 4.65 9.59
N LEU A 58 -8.06 3.36 9.38
CA LEU A 58 -7.23 2.51 8.53
C LEU A 58 -7.30 2.94 7.05
N PHE A 59 -8.50 3.26 6.57
CA PHE A 59 -8.69 3.75 5.21
C PHE A 59 -7.99 5.08 4.96
N ASP A 60 -8.11 6.04 5.89
CA ASP A 60 -7.49 7.37 5.78
C ASP A 60 -5.96 7.27 5.81
N SER A 61 -5.41 6.43 6.67
CA SER A 61 -3.96 6.21 6.72
C SER A 61 -3.43 5.60 5.42
N THR A 62 -4.16 4.64 4.85
CA THR A 62 -3.84 4.02 3.55
C THR A 62 -3.93 5.05 2.42
N SER A 63 -5.03 5.80 2.35
CA SER A 63 -5.28 6.81 1.32
C SER A 63 -4.26 7.94 1.36
N LYS A 64 -3.90 8.40 2.56
CA LYS A 64 -2.85 9.42 2.75
C LYS A 64 -1.49 8.94 2.23
N LYS A 65 -1.15 7.67 2.44
CA LYS A 65 0.10 7.08 1.92
C LYS A 65 0.11 7.04 0.40
N ILE A 66 -1.01 6.59 -0.20
CA ILE A 66 -1.18 6.57 -1.65
C ILE A 66 -1.06 7.98 -2.24
N LEU A 67 -1.69 8.98 -1.63
CA LEU A 67 -1.59 10.38 -2.08
C LEU A 67 -0.15 10.91 -2.00
N GLN A 68 0.58 10.61 -0.93
CA GLN A 68 2.00 10.97 -0.82
C GLN A 68 2.85 10.31 -1.91
N MET A 69 2.59 9.04 -2.22
CA MET A 69 3.26 8.33 -3.32
C MET A 69 3.02 9.01 -4.66
N TYR A 70 1.76 9.34 -4.99
CA TYR A 70 1.44 10.08 -6.22
C TYR A 70 2.12 11.45 -6.27
N GLY A 71 2.12 12.20 -5.16
CA GLY A 71 2.80 13.49 -5.08
C GLY A 71 4.31 13.39 -5.33
N ALA A 72 4.95 12.36 -4.81
CA ALA A 72 6.38 12.11 -5.05
C ALA A 72 6.65 11.66 -6.50
N MET A 73 5.77 10.84 -7.07
CA MET A 73 5.86 10.41 -8.46
C MET A 73 5.75 11.59 -9.44
N MET A 74 4.79 12.49 -9.23
CA MET A 74 4.64 13.69 -10.07
C MET A 74 5.90 14.55 -10.03
N LYS A 75 6.47 14.80 -8.83
CA LYS A 75 7.73 15.54 -8.70
C LYS A 75 8.90 14.89 -9.43
N ALA A 76 9.00 13.56 -9.38
CA ALA A 76 10.07 12.84 -10.08
C ALA A 76 9.95 12.99 -11.61
N ILE A 77 8.72 12.95 -12.13
CA ILE A 77 8.43 13.19 -13.55
C ILE A 77 8.75 14.63 -13.95
N ASP A 78 8.34 15.61 -13.15
CA ASP A 78 8.62 17.03 -13.42
C ASP A 78 10.13 17.28 -13.51
N LEU A 79 10.89 16.76 -12.54
CA LEU A 79 12.36 16.86 -12.54
C LEU A 79 12.98 16.19 -13.77
N PHE A 80 12.47 15.03 -14.19
CA PHE A 80 12.96 14.35 -15.39
C PHE A 80 12.74 15.18 -16.66
N ASN A 81 11.59 15.86 -16.77
CA ASN A 81 11.27 16.72 -17.92
C ASN A 81 12.14 17.97 -18.03
N GLU A 82 12.74 18.44 -16.92
CA GLU A 82 13.69 19.56 -16.93
C GLU A 82 15.07 19.16 -17.49
N ILE A 83 15.37 17.87 -17.59
CA ILE A 83 16.65 17.38 -18.09
C ILE A 83 16.68 17.51 -19.62
N LYS A 84 17.49 18.45 -20.11
CA LYS A 84 17.58 18.81 -21.55
C LYS A 84 18.10 17.67 -22.45
N ASN A 85 18.80 16.68 -21.87
CA ASN A 85 19.30 15.46 -22.51
C ASN A 85 19.38 14.34 -21.46
N PRO A 86 18.27 13.63 -21.17
CA PRO A 86 18.28 12.58 -20.16
C PRO A 86 19.17 11.42 -20.61
N ASP A 87 20.16 11.09 -19.79
CA ASP A 87 21.02 9.93 -19.95
C ASP A 87 20.43 8.70 -19.22
N GLU A 88 21.11 7.56 -19.36
CA GLU A 88 20.69 6.30 -18.73
C GLU A 88 20.57 6.44 -17.20
N VAL A 89 21.45 7.22 -16.57
CA VAL A 89 21.43 7.47 -15.12
C VAL A 89 20.19 8.25 -14.70
N SER A 90 19.77 9.24 -15.49
CA SER A 90 18.56 10.03 -15.26
C SER A 90 17.29 9.17 -15.29
N ILE A 91 17.23 8.22 -16.23
CA ILE A 91 16.14 7.24 -16.34
C ILE A 91 16.15 6.28 -15.14
N ILE A 92 17.32 5.81 -14.72
CA ILE A 92 17.47 4.94 -13.54
C ILE A 92 17.01 5.65 -12.26
N ILE A 93 17.31 6.94 -12.08
CA ILE A 93 16.89 7.72 -10.92
C ILE A 93 15.36 7.88 -10.90
N LEU A 94 14.73 8.21 -12.04
CA LEU A 94 13.28 8.25 -12.16
C LEU A 94 12.66 6.90 -11.78
N PHE A 95 13.25 5.82 -12.29
CA PHE A 95 12.76 4.47 -12.04
C PHE A 95 12.90 4.04 -10.58
N ASN A 96 14.07 4.30 -9.97
CA ASN A 96 14.32 4.03 -8.57
C ASN A 96 13.42 4.86 -7.66
N ALA A 97 13.15 6.12 -7.99
CA ALA A 97 12.18 6.94 -7.27
C ALA A 97 10.77 6.31 -7.36
N CYS A 98 10.33 5.90 -8.55
CA CYS A 98 9.06 5.20 -8.74
C CYS A 98 8.99 3.83 -8.05
N ALA A 99 10.11 3.10 -7.99
CA ALA A 99 10.21 1.77 -7.38
C ALA A 99 10.29 1.82 -5.85
N GLN A 100 11.03 2.78 -5.27
CA GLN A 100 11.08 3.03 -3.82
C GLN A 100 9.72 3.48 -3.28
N LEU A 101 8.90 4.11 -4.13
CA LEU A 101 7.53 4.48 -3.80
C LEU A 101 6.55 3.31 -3.95
N GLY A 102 6.97 2.15 -4.44
CA GLY A 102 6.16 0.93 -4.47
C GLY A 102 5.09 0.97 -5.56
N THR A 103 5.49 0.79 -6.82
CA THR A 103 4.55 0.46 -7.89
C THR A 103 5.05 -0.76 -8.68
N ASN A 104 4.21 -1.77 -8.84
CA ASN A 104 4.44 -2.89 -9.76
C ASN A 104 4.36 -2.44 -11.24
N GLU A 105 4.00 -1.18 -11.50
CA GLU A 105 3.85 -0.58 -12.84
C GLU A 105 5.13 0.04 -13.38
N ALA A 106 6.10 0.41 -12.52
CA ALA A 106 7.40 0.88 -12.97
C ALA A 106 8.06 -0.17 -13.89
N LEU A 107 8.03 -1.45 -13.51
CA LEU A 107 8.65 -2.57 -14.26
C LEU A 107 8.16 -2.75 -15.71
N ASN A 108 6.99 -2.24 -16.07
CA ASN A 108 6.50 -2.32 -17.46
C ASN A 108 7.02 -1.18 -18.35
N LEU A 109 7.51 -0.09 -17.76
CA LEU A 109 8.10 1.03 -18.51
C LEU A 109 9.53 0.73 -18.97
N THR A 110 10.31 -0.07 -18.23
CA THR A 110 11.67 -0.49 -18.67
C THR A 110 11.64 -1.34 -19.93
N LYS A 111 10.61 -2.19 -20.11
CA LYS A 111 10.45 -3.01 -21.32
C LYS A 111 10.10 -2.21 -22.57
N LYS A 112 9.79 -0.92 -22.43
CA LYS A 112 9.44 -0.01 -23.53
C LYS A 112 10.62 0.86 -23.96
N VAL A 113 11.71 0.85 -23.19
CA VAL A 113 12.93 1.63 -23.41
C VAL A 113 14.08 0.73 -23.91
N SER A 114 13.89 -0.60 -23.93
CA SER A 114 14.69 -1.58 -24.69
C SER A 114 14.14 -1.78 -26.10
#